data_AF-M1DL00-F1
#
_entry.id   AF-M1DL00-F1
#
_cell.length_a   1.000
_cell.length_b   1.000
_cell.length_c   1.000
_cell.angle_alpha   90.00
_cell.angle_beta   90.00
_cell.angle_gamma   90.00
#
_symmetry.space_group_name_H-M   'P 1'
#
loop_
_entity.id
_entity.type
_entity.pdbx_description
1 polymer ?
#
loop_
_entity_poly.entity_id
_entity_poly.type
_entity_poly.pdbx_seq_one_letter_code
_entity_poly.pdbx_strand_id
1 'polypeptide(L)'
;MLRRTKKGRAADLGLPPRIVTLRKDCFDVKEEGYYRLLWDESRAQLNTYIQVGTLMNNYANIFNLLTRMRQAVHHPYLVEYSSSALARSGRITNVVYVEQP
;
A
#
# COMPACT_ATOMS: atom_id res chain seq x y z
N MET A 1 -8.41 6.89 38.22
CA MET A 1 -8.87 6.29 36.94
C MET A 1 -8.81 4.77 37.07
N LEU A 2 -9.91 4.05 36.84
CA LEU A 2 -9.96 2.58 36.96
C LEU A 2 -9.91 1.93 35.56
N ARG A 3 -8.88 1.12 35.30
CA ARG A 3 -8.75 0.33 34.06
C ARG A 3 -9.15 -1.13 34.31
N ARG A 4 -10.15 -1.63 33.59
CA ARG A 4 -10.53 -3.06 33.58
C ARG A 4 -10.15 -3.66 32.22
N THR A 5 -9.75 -4.93 32.21
CA THR A 5 -9.40 -5.68 30.99
C THR A 5 -10.31 -6.90 30.86
N LYS A 6 -10.64 -7.29 29.62
CA LYS A 6 -11.45 -8.49 29.34
C LYS A 6 -10.79 -9.77 29.90
N LYS A 7 -9.46 -9.79 30.01
CA LYS A 7 -8.69 -10.85 30.67
C LYS A 7 -8.97 -10.90 32.18
N GLY A 8 -9.02 -9.75 32.85
CA GLY A 8 -9.16 -9.67 34.31
C GLY A 8 -10.57 -9.94 34.85
N ARG A 9 -11.59 -9.98 33.98
CA ARG A 9 -12.98 -10.32 34.33
C ARG A 9 -13.53 -11.49 33.50
N ALA A 10 -12.66 -12.32 32.95
CA ALA A 10 -13.07 -13.43 32.07
C ALA A 10 -14.00 -14.43 32.78
N ALA A 11 -13.76 -14.67 34.09
CA ALA A 11 -14.60 -15.54 34.91
C ALA A 11 -16.01 -14.98 35.13
N ASP A 12 -16.14 -13.67 35.33
CA ASP A 12 -17.44 -13.00 35.55
C ASP A 12 -18.24 -12.82 34.24
N LEU A 13 -17.55 -12.72 33.10
CA LEU A 13 -18.14 -12.35 31.81
C LEU A 13 -18.45 -13.54 30.90
N GLY A 14 -17.93 -14.75 31.17
CA GLY A 14 -18.20 -15.96 30.38
C GLY A 14 -17.83 -15.85 28.89
N LEU A 15 -16.86 -14.99 28.55
CA LEU A 15 -16.54 -14.68 27.15
C LEU A 15 -15.78 -15.84 26.48
N PRO A 16 -16.17 -16.27 25.28
CA PRO A 16 -15.41 -17.27 24.54
C PRO A 16 -14.02 -16.74 24.15
N PRO A 17 -13.01 -17.62 24.03
CA PRO A 17 -11.68 -17.22 23.63
C PRO A 17 -11.69 -16.64 22.21
N ARG A 18 -10.91 -15.58 21.99
CA ARG A 18 -10.69 -15.05 20.65
C ARG A 18 -9.87 -16.05 19.85
N ILE A 19 -10.47 -16.65 18.83
CA ILE A 19 -9.78 -17.49 17.85
C ILE A 19 -9.38 -16.61 16.66
N VAL A 20 -8.12 -16.67 16.26
CA VAL A 20 -7.60 -15.97 15.08
C VAL A 20 -7.09 -17.00 14.09
N THR A 21 -7.69 -17.06 12.91
CA THR A 21 -7.27 -17.93 11.82
C THR A 21 -6.56 -17.10 10.75
N LEU A 22 -5.44 -17.61 10.25
CA LEU A 22 -4.70 -16.99 9.14
C LEU A 22 -5.06 -17.72 7.85
N ARG A 23 -5.74 -17.03 6.94
CA ARG A 23 -5.99 -17.49 5.58
C ARG A 23 -4.93 -16.91 4.65
N LYS A 24 -4.31 -17.76 3.83
CA LYS A 24 -3.36 -17.35 2.80
C LYS A 24 -4.04 -17.51 1.45
N ASP A 25 -4.14 -16.42 0.71
CA ASP A 25 -4.70 -16.39 -0.63
C ASP A 25 -3.58 -16.13 -1.64
N CYS A 26 -3.74 -16.69 -2.84
CA CYS A 26 -2.83 -16.46 -3.97
C CYS A 26 -3.50 -15.49 -4.96
N PHE A 27 -2.68 -14.74 -5.68
CA PHE A 27 -3.16 -13.87 -6.74
C PHE A 27 -3.53 -14.68 -8.00
N ASP A 28 -4.43 -14.12 -8.80
CA ASP A 28 -4.59 -14.54 -10.19
C ASP A 28 -3.39 -14.08 -11.04
N VAL A 29 -3.17 -14.70 -12.20
CA VAL A 29 -2.04 -14.40 -13.10
C VAL A 29 -2.00 -12.92 -13.50
N LYS A 30 -3.18 -12.32 -13.72
CA LYS A 30 -3.28 -10.89 -14.08
C LYS A 30 -2.90 -9.97 -12.91
N GLU A 31 -3.39 -10.30 -11.72
CA GLU A 31 -3.12 -9.54 -10.49
C GLU A 31 -1.64 -9.65 -10.08
N GLU A 32 -1.05 -10.84 -10.22
CA GLU A 32 0.37 -11.07 -9.99
C GLU A 32 1.23 -10.25 -10.96
N GLY A 33 0.87 -10.24 -12.25
CA GLY A 33 1.55 -9.43 -13.26
C GLY A 33 1.55 -7.95 -12.91
N TYR A 34 0.37 -7.40 -12.55
CA TYR A 34 0.24 -6.01 -12.11
C TYR A 34 1.09 -5.72 -10.86
N TYR A 35 1.00 -6.59 -9.85
CA TYR A 35 1.73 -6.43 -8.59
C TYR A 35 3.23 -6.44 -8.81
N ARG A 36 3.72 -7.31 -9.69
CA ARG A 36 5.14 -7.42 -10.02
C ARG A 36 5.68 -6.17 -10.71
N LEU A 37 4.92 -5.61 -11.66
CA LEU A 37 5.28 -4.35 -12.30
C LEU A 37 5.39 -3.21 -11.28
N LEU A 38 4.42 -3.10 -10.38
CA LEU A 38 4.43 -2.09 -9.31
C LEU A 38 5.58 -2.29 -8.32
N TRP A 39 5.93 -3.54 -8.04
CA TRP A 39 7.06 -3.91 -7.18
C TRP A 39 8.38 -3.46 -7.78
N ASP A 40 8.61 -3.76 -9.06
CA ASP A 40 9.85 -3.40 -9.73
C ASP A 40 10.02 -1.88 -9.83
N GLU A 41 8.93 -1.14 -10.11
CA GLU A 41 8.92 0.33 -10.08
C GLU A 41 9.28 0.87 -8.68
N SER A 42 8.59 0.38 -7.65
CA SER A 42 8.79 0.82 -6.26
C SER A 42 10.22 0.51 -5.78
N ARG A 43 10.75 -0.65 -6.18
CA ARG A 43 12.12 -1.07 -5.87
C ARG A 43 13.15 -0.20 -6.56
N ALA A 44 12.93 0.17 -7.82
CA ALA A 44 13.82 1.09 -8.52
C ALA A 44 13.87 2.46 -7.82
N GLN A 45 12.73 3.01 -7.43
CA GLN A 45 12.65 4.28 -6.69
C GLN A 45 13.35 4.20 -5.33
N LEU A 46 13.16 3.09 -4.60
CA LEU A 46 13.85 2.84 -3.33
C LEU A 46 15.37 2.78 -3.52
N ASN A 47 15.85 2.07 -4.54
CA ASN A 47 17.28 1.96 -4.83
C ASN A 47 17.91 3.32 -5.10
N THR A 48 17.22 4.23 -5.79
CA THR A 48 17.69 5.61 -5.99
C THR A 48 17.89 6.33 -4.65
N TYR A 49 16.96 6.21 -3.71
CA TYR A 49 17.11 6.82 -2.38
C TYR A 49 18.26 6.21 -1.57
N ILE A 50 18.52 4.90 -1.74
CA ILE A 50 19.64 4.21 -1.11
C ILE A 50 20.97 4.70 -1.70
N GLN A 51 21.08 4.78 -3.04
CA GLN A 51 22.29 5.25 -3.72
C GLN A 51 22.65 6.68 -3.35
N VAL A 52 21.65 7.55 -3.20
CA VAL A 52 21.84 8.95 -2.77
C VAL A 52 22.09 9.06 -1.26
N GLY A 53 21.87 7.99 -0.49
CA GLY A 53 22.07 7.97 0.96
C GLY A 53 21.04 8.79 1.76
N THR A 54 19.91 9.14 1.16
CA THR A 54 18.90 10.04 1.76
C THR A 54 17.64 9.31 2.24
N LEU A 55 17.78 8.03 2.57
CA LEU A 55 16.68 7.16 3.00
C LEU A 55 15.91 7.74 4.22
N MET A 56 16.65 8.19 5.23
CA MET A 56 16.05 8.72 6.47
C MET A 56 15.31 10.05 6.25
N ASN A 57 15.80 10.87 5.32
CA ASN A 57 15.20 12.18 5.03
C ASN A 57 13.93 12.04 4.18
N ASN A 58 13.77 10.93 3.44
CA ASN A 58 12.66 10.70 2.51
C ASN A 58 11.66 9.65 3.00
N TYR A 59 11.48 9.52 4.32
CA TYR A 59 10.67 8.46 4.91
C TYR A 59 9.20 8.47 4.46
N ALA A 60 8.63 9.66 4.23
CA ALA A 60 7.28 9.82 3.71
C ALA A 60 7.13 9.21 2.30
N ASN A 61 8.14 9.38 1.44
CA ASN A 61 8.13 8.84 0.08
C ASN A 61 8.20 7.31 0.10
N ILE A 62 9.03 6.73 0.97
CA ILE A 62 9.15 5.28 1.13
C ILE A 62 7.83 4.67 1.64
N PHE A 63 7.21 5.30 2.65
CA PHE A 63 5.90 4.84 3.14
C PHE A 63 4.81 4.95 2.08
N ASN A 64 4.85 5.98 1.22
CA ASN A 64 3.93 6.06 0.10
C ASN A 64 4.09 4.86 -0.84
N LEU A 65 5.32 4.45 -1.19
CA LEU A 65 5.56 3.25 -2.02
C LEU A 65 5.02 1.98 -1.36
N LEU A 66 5.29 1.77 -0.08
CA LEU A 66 4.77 0.62 0.68
C LEU A 66 3.24 0.64 0.77
N THR A 67 2.64 1.81 0.95
CA THR A 67 1.19 1.96 1.02
C THR A 67 0.54 1.60 -0.31
N ARG A 68 1.16 2.01 -1.42
CA ARG A 68 0.72 1.66 -2.79
C ARG A 68 0.75 0.16 -3.03
N MET A 69 1.83 -0.51 -2.62
CA MET A 69 1.90 -1.96 -2.71
C MET A 69 0.81 -2.65 -1.88
N ARG A 70 0.55 -2.18 -0.66
CA ARG A 70 -0.52 -2.74 0.19
C ARG A 70 -1.90 -2.55 -0.45
N GLN A 71 -2.15 -1.40 -1.06
CA GLN A 71 -3.39 -1.14 -1.81
C GLN A 71 -3.53 -2.09 -3.01
N ALA A 72 -2.45 -2.36 -3.74
CA ALA A 72 -2.46 -3.29 -4.87
C ALA A 72 -2.83 -4.72 -4.47
N VAL A 73 -2.39 -5.19 -3.29
CA VAL A 73 -2.78 -6.50 -2.73
C VAL A 73 -4.28 -6.57 -2.41
N HIS A 74 -4.90 -5.44 -2.08
CA HIS A 74 -6.34 -5.40 -1.81
C HIS A 74 -7.17 -5.33 -3.10
N HIS A 75 -6.87 -4.36 -3.96
CA HIS A 75 -7.55 -4.20 -5.25
C HIS A 75 -6.79 -3.22 -6.17
N PRO A 76 -6.52 -3.57 -7.44
CA PRO A 76 -5.76 -2.72 -8.37
C PRO A 76 -6.33 -1.30 -8.54
N TYR A 77 -7.67 -1.17 -8.51
CA TYR A 77 -8.34 0.13 -8.69
C TYR A 77 -8.01 1.13 -7.57
N LEU A 78 -7.64 0.67 -6.37
CA LEU A 78 -7.26 1.58 -5.28
C LEU A 78 -5.97 2.32 -5.60
N VAL A 79 -5.12 1.75 -6.46
CA VAL A 79 -3.88 2.38 -6.89
C VAL A 79 -4.15 3.28 -8.10
N GLU A 80 -4.85 2.78 -9.11
CA GLU A 80 -5.09 3.46 -10.38
C GLU A 80 -6.00 4.70 -10.25
N TYR A 81 -7.06 4.61 -9.45
CA TYR A 81 -8.04 5.69 -9.29
C TYR A 81 -7.81 6.56 -8.05
N SER A 82 -6.70 6.36 -7.33
CA SER A 82 -6.35 7.25 -6.22
C SER A 82 -6.23 8.70 -6.69
N SER A 83 -6.60 9.67 -5.85
CA SER A 83 -6.51 11.10 -6.19
C SER A 83 -5.10 11.53 -6.62
N SER A 84 -4.05 10.93 -6.05
CA SER A 84 -2.68 11.18 -6.46
C SER A 84 -2.30 10.50 -7.78
N ALA A 85 -2.89 9.36 -8.13
CA ALA A 85 -2.71 8.78 -9.46
C ALA A 85 -3.46 9.59 -10.53
N LEU A 86 -4.68 10.05 -10.21
CA LEU A 86 -5.44 10.94 -11.07
C LEU A 86 -4.71 12.27 -11.30
N ALA A 87 -4.09 12.84 -10.26
CA ALA A 87 -3.24 14.03 -10.38
C ALA A 87 -1.99 13.81 -11.26
N ARG A 88 -1.43 12.59 -11.28
CA ARG A 88 -0.35 12.22 -12.20
C ARG A 88 -0.87 12.04 -13.63
N SER A 89 -2.02 11.39 -13.81
CA SER A 89 -2.64 11.14 -15.12
C SER A 89 -3.09 12.45 -15.79
N GLY A 90 -3.69 13.37 -15.03
CA GLY A 90 -4.06 14.70 -15.53
C GLY A 90 -2.88 15.61 -15.90
N ARG A 91 -1.65 15.30 -15.43
CA ARG A 91 -0.43 15.94 -15.95
C ARG A 91 -0.01 15.36 -17.30
N ILE A 92 -0.25 14.07 -17.55
CA ILE A 92 0.09 13.40 -18.81
C ILE A 92 -0.84 13.87 -19.93
N THR A 93 -2.14 14.04 -19.68
CA THR A 93 -3.07 14.55 -20.69
C THR A 93 -2.70 15.95 -21.19
N ASN A 94 -2.19 16.84 -20.32
CA ASN A 94 -1.78 18.19 -20.71
C ASN A 94 -0.45 18.25 -21.49
N VAL A 95 0.39 17.21 -21.43
CA VAL A 95 1.67 17.16 -22.15
C VAL A 95 1.51 16.56 -23.55
N VAL A 96 0.45 15.79 -23.80
CA VAL A 96 0.21 15.12 -25.08
C VAL A 96 -0.54 16.00 -26.09
N TYR A 97 -1.13 17.13 -25.68
CA TYR A 97 -1.82 18.09 -26.57
C TYR A 97 -0.97 19.33 -26.94
N VAL A 98 0.35 19.22 -26.93
CA VAL A 98 1.23 20.20 -27.57
C VAL A 98 2.14 19.41 -28.49
N GLU A 99 1.79 19.40 -29.77
CA GLU A 99 2.56 18.99 -30.96
C GLU A 99 1.58 18.29 -31.93
N GLN A 100 1.08 19.05 -32.91
CA GLN A 100 1.17 18.72 -34.35
C GLN A 100 0.41 19.76 -35.22
N PRO A 101 0.80 19.90 -36.50
CA PRO A 101 1.12 21.16 -37.19
C PRO A 101 -0.05 22.05 -37.62
#